data_AF-K1RX85-F1
#
_entry.id   AF-K1RX85-F1
#
_cell.length_a   1.000
_cell.length_b   1.000
_cell.length_c   1.000
_cell.angle_alpha   90.00
_cell.angle_beta   90.00
_cell.angle_gamma   90.00
#
_symmetry.space_group_name_H-M   'P 1'
#
loop_
_entity.id
_entity.type
_entity.pdbx_description
1 polymer ?
#
loop_
_entity_poly.entity_id
_entity_poly.type
_entity_poly.pdbx_seq_one_letter_code
_entity_poly.pdbx_strand_id
1 'polypeptide(L)'
;MEINKRENIGWIDLLRVTACFLVVFAHCCDPFVARFDTDRPTFLQGCALGSAVRCCVPLFVMMTGVLLFPVRNGMSEFYKKRIGRIVVPLIFWSVMLPVLYFIYLNYITTT
;
A
#
# COMPACT_ATOMS: atom_id res chain seq x y z
N MET A 1 -35.98 10.76 -12.90
CA MET A 1 -34.71 10.80 -12.13
C MET A 1 -34.01 9.48 -12.36
N GLU A 2 -33.20 9.39 -13.41
CA GLU A 2 -32.51 8.15 -13.75
C GLU A 2 -31.39 7.91 -12.74
N ILE A 3 -31.63 6.96 -11.84
CA ILE A 3 -30.61 6.46 -10.95
C ILE A 3 -29.65 5.68 -11.83
N ASN A 4 -28.54 6.32 -12.21
CA ASN A 4 -27.42 5.68 -12.88
C ASN A 4 -26.91 4.57 -11.94
N LYS A 5 -27.44 3.37 -12.13
CA LYS A 5 -27.04 2.16 -11.41
C LYS A 5 -25.61 1.89 -11.87
N ARG A 6 -24.63 2.44 -11.15
CA ARG A 6 -23.25 1.97 -11.24
C ARG A 6 -23.36 0.45 -11.05
N GLU A 7 -23.09 -0.30 -12.12
CA GLU A 7 -22.90 -1.74 -12.04
C GLU A 7 -21.73 -1.97 -11.10
N ASN A 8 -22.02 -2.04 -9.80
CA ASN A 8 -21.08 -2.52 -8.82
C ASN A 8 -20.96 -4.01 -9.12
N ILE A 9 -19.90 -4.37 -9.83
CA ILE A 9 -19.55 -5.74 -10.09
C ILE A 9 -19.21 -6.32 -8.71
N GLY A 10 -20.17 -6.97 -8.05
CA GLY A 10 -20.04 -7.39 -6.64
C GLY A 10 -18.79 -8.22 -6.36
N TRP A 11 -18.32 -8.97 -7.36
CA TRP A 11 -17.04 -9.69 -7.31
C TRP A 11 -15.82 -8.77 -7.15
N ILE A 12 -15.82 -7.59 -7.79
CA ILE A 12 -14.73 -6.60 -7.68
C ILE A 12 -14.72 -5.97 -6.28
N ASP A 13 -15.90 -5.69 -5.72
CA ASP A 13 -15.99 -5.16 -4.35
C ASP A 13 -15.55 -6.18 -3.31
N LEU A 14 -15.89 -7.47 -3.48
CA LEU A 14 -15.37 -8.54 -2.64
C LEU A 14 -13.84 -8.69 -2.76
N LEU A 15 -13.31 -8.57 -3.98
CA LEU A 15 -11.86 -8.60 -4.23
C LEU A 15 -11.16 -7.42 -3.54
N ARG A 16 -11.80 -6.23 -3.54
CA ARG A 16 -11.31 -5.04 -2.87
C ARG A 16 -11.24 -5.22 -1.36
N VAL A 17 -12.31 -5.74 -0.75
CA VAL A 17 -12.37 -5.99 0.69
C VAL A 17 -11.28 -6.99 1.10
N THR A 18 -11.14 -8.08 0.33
CA THR A 18 -10.10 -9.08 0.55
C THR A 18 -8.71 -8.46 0.43
N ALA A 19 -8.43 -7.69 -0.62
CA ALA A 19 -7.14 -7.04 -0.83
C ALA A 19 -6.79 -6.07 0.31
N CYS A 20 -7.75 -5.24 0.74
CA CYS A 20 -7.56 -4.34 1.89
C CYS A 20 -7.24 -5.10 3.18
N PHE A 21 -7.93 -6.22 3.42
CA PHE A 21 -7.67 -7.06 4.60
C PHE A 21 -6.25 -7.64 4.59
N LEU A 22 -5.80 -8.18 3.45
CA LEU A 22 -4.43 -8.70 3.32
C LEU A 22 -3.36 -7.61 3.47
N VAL A 23 -3.62 -6.37 3.01
CA VAL A 23 -2.69 -5.23 3.21
C VAL A 23 -2.53 -4.89 4.69
N VAL A 24 -3.64 -4.78 5.43
CA VAL A 24 -3.58 -4.50 6.88
C VAL A 24 -2.84 -5.62 7.60
N PHE A 25 -3.13 -6.88 7.24
CA PHE A 25 -2.44 -8.03 7.82
C PHE A 25 -0.93 -8.03 7.52
N ALA A 26 -0.53 -7.67 6.30
CA ALA A 26 0.88 -7.54 5.93
C ALA A 26 1.62 -6.52 6.82
N HIS A 27 1.01 -5.36 7.05
CA HIS A 27 1.57 -4.32 7.92
C HIS A 27 1.58 -4.69 9.40
N CYS A 28 0.64 -5.52 9.86
CA CYS A 28 0.70 -6.07 11.21
C CYS A 28 1.88 -7.04 11.38
N CYS A 29 2.37 -7.67 10.30
CA CYS A 29 3.54 -8.55 10.34
C CYS A 29 4.90 -7.82 10.29
N ASP A 30 4.97 -6.59 9.75
CA ASP A 30 6.19 -5.77 9.71
C ASP A 30 6.91 -5.65 11.09
N PRO A 31 6.23 -5.33 12.21
CA PRO A 31 6.90 -5.23 13.52
C PRO A 31 7.38 -6.59 14.08
N PHE A 32 6.79 -7.72 13.65
CA PHE A 32 7.26 -9.05 14.03
C PHE A 32 8.54 -9.43 13.29
N VAL A 33 8.69 -8.98 12.04
CA VAL A 33 9.95 -9.13 11.28
C VAL A 33 11.05 -8.30 11.93
N ALA A 34 10.76 -7.08 12.42
CA ALA A 34 11.75 -6.20 13.04
C ALA A 34 12.38 -6.73 14.35
N ARG A 35 11.82 -7.79 14.97
CA ARG A 35 12.35 -8.46 16.18
C ARG A 35 13.28 -9.62 15.82
N PHE A 36 14.21 -9.39 14.89
CA PHE A 36 15.16 -10.40 14.39
C PHE A 36 15.98 -11.11 15.48
N ASP A 37 16.22 -10.47 16.62
CA ASP A 37 17.25 -10.88 17.59
C ASP A 37 16.70 -11.54 18.87
N THR A 38 15.38 -11.54 19.08
CA THR A 38 14.78 -12.02 20.35
C THR A 38 14.20 -13.43 20.24
N ASP A 39 13.51 -13.79 19.14
CA ASP A 39 12.86 -15.10 18.97
C ASP A 39 12.83 -15.59 17.51
N ARG A 40 13.67 -16.58 17.16
CA ARG A 40 13.67 -17.22 15.84
C ARG A 40 12.33 -17.82 15.36
N PRO A 41 11.52 -18.50 16.18
CA PRO A 41 10.26 -19.07 15.71
C PRO A 41 9.24 -17.98 15.36
N THR A 42 9.16 -16.92 16.17
CA THR A 42 8.29 -15.76 15.96
C THR A 42 8.67 -15.00 14.68
N PHE A 43 9.97 -14.84 14.44
CA PHE A 43 10.49 -14.27 13.21
C PHE A 43 10.11 -15.10 11.96
N LEU A 44 10.28 -16.42 12.02
CA LEU A 44 9.97 -17.30 10.89
C LEU A 44 8.47 -17.30 10.57
N GLN A 45 7.62 -17.32 11.61
CA GLN A 45 6.17 -17.23 11.47
C GLN A 45 5.75 -15.89 10.88
N GLY A 46 6.30 -14.77 11.36
CA GLY A 46 6.07 -13.44 10.80
C GLY A 46 6.49 -13.31 9.35
N CYS A 47 7.66 -13.87 8.98
CA CYS A 47 8.13 -13.89 7.59
C CYS A 47 7.27 -14.76 6.67
N ALA A 48 6.85 -15.94 7.14
CA ALA A 48 6.03 -16.86 6.36
C ALA A 48 4.62 -16.29 6.12
N LEU A 49 3.98 -15.80 7.18
CA LEU A 49 2.67 -15.14 7.11
C LEU A 49 2.75 -13.87 6.27
N GLY A 50 3.75 -13.03 6.52
CA GLY A 50 4.00 -11.81 5.76
C GLY A 50 4.20 -12.09 4.27
N SER A 51 4.93 -13.14 3.90
CA SER A 51 5.14 -13.53 2.50
C SER A 51 3.87 -14.04 1.83
N ALA A 52 3.04 -14.81 2.54
CA ALA A 52 1.77 -15.32 2.02
C ALA A 52 0.80 -14.18 1.66
N VAL A 53 0.80 -13.07 2.42
CA VAL A 53 -0.09 -11.94 2.18
C VAL A 53 0.44 -10.89 1.20
N ARG A 54 1.69 -11.00 0.71
CA ARG A 54 2.27 -10.04 -0.28
C ARG A 54 1.52 -10.00 -1.61
N CYS A 55 0.72 -11.02 -1.92
CA CYS A 55 -0.12 -11.04 -3.12
C CYS A 55 -1.21 -9.93 -3.11
N CYS A 56 -1.41 -9.23 -1.99
CA CYS A 56 -2.36 -8.14 -1.86
C CYS A 56 -2.11 -6.96 -2.82
N VAL A 57 -0.84 -6.60 -3.06
CA VAL A 57 -0.49 -5.48 -3.94
C VAL A 57 -0.79 -5.80 -5.41
N PRO A 58 -0.35 -6.95 -5.97
CA PRO A 58 -0.78 -7.39 -7.31
C PRO A 58 -2.30 -7.47 -7.48
N LEU A 59 -3.03 -7.96 -6.48
CA LEU A 59 -4.50 -8.03 -6.52
C LEU A 59 -5.14 -6.63 -6.60
N PHE A 60 -4.61 -5.67 -5.84
CA PHE A 60 -5.10 -4.29 -5.87
C PHE A 60 -4.84 -3.64 -7.24
N VAL A 61 -3.66 -3.86 -7.82
CA VAL A 61 -3.29 -3.36 -9.15
C VAL A 61 -4.19 -3.97 -10.22
N MET A 62 -4.39 -5.29 -10.20
CA MET A 62 -5.27 -5.99 -11.15
C MET A 62 -6.70 -5.46 -11.10
N MET A 63 -7.25 -5.26 -9.90
CA MET A 63 -8.58 -4.68 -9.70
C MET A 63 -8.68 -3.26 -10.29
N THR A 64 -7.66 -2.42 -10.08
CA THR A 64 -7.63 -1.07 -10.69
C THR A 64 -7.51 -1.13 -12.20
N GLY A 65 -6.82 -2.13 -12.76
CA GLY A 65 -6.68 -2.33 -14.21
C GLY A 65 -8.00 -2.72 -14.89
N VAL A 66 -8.76 -3.65 -14.29
CA VAL A 66 -10.07 -4.08 -14.82
C VAL A 66 -11.07 -2.92 -14.87
N LEU A 67 -11.11 -2.08 -13.83
CA LEU A 67 -11.99 -0.90 -13.79
C LEU A 67 -11.59 0.20 -14.78
N LEU A 68 -10.38 0.15 -15.32
CA LEU A 68 -9.85 1.15 -16.24
C LEU A 68 -10.00 0.75 -17.72
N PHE A 69 -10.47 -0.45 -17.99
CA PHE A 69 -10.75 -0.98 -19.32
C PHE A 69 -12.15 -0.48 -19.74
N PRO A 70 -12.33 0.48 -20.66
CA PRO A 70 -11.60 0.70 -21.91
C PRO A 70 -10.90 2.06 -21.99
N VAL A 71 -9.56 2.06 -22.10
CA VAL A 71 -8.78 3.28 -22.33
C VAL A 71 -9.00 3.79 -23.76
N ARG A 72 -9.86 4.81 -23.91
CA ARG A 72 -10.04 5.57 -25.17
C ARG A 72 -9.24 6.88 -25.20
N ASN A 73 -8.51 7.20 -24.14
CA ASN A 73 -7.77 8.46 -24.01
C ASN A 73 -6.26 8.26 -24.21
N GLY A 74 -5.59 9.23 -24.82
CA GLY A 74 -4.15 9.19 -25.10
C GLY A 74 -3.32 8.93 -23.83
N MET A 75 -2.37 7.99 -23.92
CA MET A 75 -1.54 7.50 -22.81
C MET A 75 -0.88 8.64 -22.01
N SER A 76 -0.42 9.71 -22.67
CA SER A 76 0.31 10.82 -22.04
C SER A 76 -0.54 11.63 -21.04
N GLU A 77 -1.79 11.93 -21.38
CA GLU A 77 -2.71 12.69 -20.52
C GLU A 77 -3.13 11.89 -19.28
N PHE A 78 -3.26 10.57 -19.43
CA PHE A 78 -3.62 9.68 -18.34
C PHE A 78 -2.52 9.61 -17.26
N TYR A 79 -1.26 9.49 -17.68
CA TYR A 79 -0.13 9.38 -16.75
C TYR A 79 0.24 10.70 -16.08
N LYS A 80 0.25 11.83 -16.80
CA LYS A 80 0.59 13.16 -16.23
C LYS A 80 -0.28 13.52 -15.03
N LYS A 81 -1.59 13.32 -15.14
CA LYS A 81 -2.55 13.72 -14.09
C LYS A 81 -2.45 12.87 -12.82
N ARG A 82 -2.03 11.61 -12.96
CA ARG A 82 -1.95 10.64 -11.86
C ARG A 82 -0.60 10.68 -11.16
N ILE A 83 0.51 10.76 -11.92
CA ILE A 83 1.87 10.83 -11.38
C ILE A 83 2.10 12.12 -10.58
N GLY A 84 1.62 13.27 -11.06
CA GLY A 84 1.79 14.54 -10.33
C GLY A 84 1.21 14.51 -8.91
N ARG A 85 0.10 13.79 -8.70
CA ARG A 85 -0.51 13.64 -7.38
C ARG A 85 0.26 12.69 -6.45
N ILE A 86 1.04 11.76 -7.00
CA ILE A 86 1.81 10.77 -6.23
C ILE A 86 3.20 11.32 -5.90
N VAL A 87 3.84 12.03 -6.86
CA VAL A 87 5.21 12.52 -6.72
C VAL A 87 5.35 13.56 -5.61
N VAL A 88 4.38 14.47 -5.46
CA VAL A 88 4.41 15.51 -4.41
C VAL A 88 4.47 14.91 -2.99
N PRO A 89 3.50 14.07 -2.56
CA PRO A 89 3.58 13.45 -1.24
C PRO A 89 4.77 12.50 -1.09
N LEU A 90 5.22 11.85 -2.18
CA LEU A 90 6.39 10.97 -2.13
C LEU A 90 7.66 11.76 -1.81
N ILE A 91 7.96 12.84 -2.54
CA ILE A 91 9.13 13.67 -2.28
C ILE A 91 9.05 14.29 -0.88
N PHE A 92 7.88 14.81 -0.52
CA PHE A 92 7.66 15.41 0.79
C PHE A 92 7.97 14.42 1.92
N TRP A 93 7.38 13.22 1.88
CA TRP A 93 7.60 12.24 2.94
C TRP A 93 9.01 11.63 2.91
N SER A 94 9.61 11.45 1.74
CA SER A 94 10.99 10.95 1.59
C SER A 94 12.03 11.88 2.22
N VAL A 95 11.80 13.20 2.22
CA VAL A 95 12.70 14.16 2.88
C VAL A 95 12.30 14.37 4.34
N MET A 96 11.00 14.40 4.64
CA MET A 96 10.52 14.71 5.99
C MET A 96 10.83 13.58 7.00
N LEU A 97 10.70 12.30 6.63
CA LEU A 97 10.98 11.17 7.55
C LEU A 97 12.44 11.15 8.05
N PRO A 98 13.48 11.19 7.18
CA PRO A 98 14.87 11.16 7.64
C PRO A 98 15.25 12.37 8.48
N VAL A 99 14.74 13.56 8.13
CA VAL A 99 15.02 14.80 8.88
C VAL A 99 14.40 14.74 10.28
N LEU A 100 13.14 14.32 10.40
CA LEU A 100 12.50 14.12 11.69
C LEU A 100 13.21 13.07 12.53
N TYR A 101 13.61 11.95 11.92
CA TYR A 101 14.35 10.90 12.61
C TYR A 101 15.72 11.38 13.10
N PHE A 102 16.44 12.15 12.28
CA PHE A 102 17.71 12.76 12.65
C PHE A 102 17.56 13.73 13.82
N ILE A 103 16.54 14.60 13.79
CA ILE A 103 16.26 15.52 14.91
C ILE A 103 15.91 14.74 16.18
N TYR A 104 15.05 13.72 16.07
CA TYR A 104 14.64 12.89 17.20
C TYR A 104 15.84 12.24 17.90
N LEU A 105 16.73 11.59 17.15
CA LEU A 105 17.90 10.93 17.71
C LEU A 105 18.91 11.90 18.35
N ASN A 106 19.16 13.06 17.72
CA ASN A 106 20.22 13.96 18.16
C ASN A 106 19.81 14.91 19.29
N TYR A 107 18.52 15.23 19.44
CA TYR A 107 18.04 16.22 20.40
C TYR A 107 17.17 15.66 21.53
N ILE A 108 16.54 14.50 21.36
CA ILE A 108 15.59 13.96 22.35
C ILE A 108 16.16 12.74 23.09
N THR A 109 16.94 11.89 22.41
CA THR A 109 17.51 10.67 23.03
C THR A 109 18.82 10.92 23.80
N THR A 110 19.49 12.04 23.54
CA THR A 110 20.80 12.40 24.10
C THR A 110 20.74 13.25 25.38
N THR A 111 19.54 13.64 25.84
CA THR A 111 19.29 14.30 27.15
C THR A 111 18.69 13.32 28.14
#